data_AF-A0A930UMG5-F1
#
_entry.id   AF-A0A930UMG5-F1
#
_cell.length_a   1.000
_cell.length_b   1.000
_cell.length_c   1.000
_cell.angle_alpha   90.00
_cell.angle_beta   90.00
_cell.angle_gamma   90.00
#
_symmetry.space_group_name_H-M   'P 1'
#
loop_
_entity.id
_entity.type
_entity.pdbx_description
1 polymer ?
#
loop_
_entity_poly.entity_id
_entity_poly.type
_entity_poly.pdbx_seq_one_letter_code
_entity_poly.pdbx_strand_id
1 'polypeptide(L)'
;MDSKNDTRRPLALSSEALGKRLARIRVRSRKPPRKSPIGAASIAFALFGLCLLLPPAFARALSDGGASLDPPRGFKVQRAAFREDDEYLALDADIGFGFGEESLDAIHSGVSLTILVDIELRQGPWWWRRVIAAHRLRYRIHFNGLTGRYALRSPGPATIRSHSSLDEMLKDIGRLRSVPIIALEDLPRDDPSSPLHARIRALIDIEALPAPLRPIAWFSPHWRGLGSGWFEWSPRSLAPSQEGLR
;
A
#
# COMPACT_ATOMS: atom_id res chain seq x y z
N MET A 1 17.66 -25.55 -57.28
CA MET A 1 18.94 -25.24 -56.61
C MET A 1 19.11 -23.74 -56.69
N ASP A 2 19.13 -22.93 -55.63
CA ASP A 2 19.52 -23.21 -54.25
C ASP A 2 18.67 -22.44 -53.24
N SER A 3 18.32 -23.17 -52.18
CA SER A 3 17.65 -22.69 -50.98
C SER A 3 18.70 -22.12 -50.03
N LYS A 4 18.65 -20.82 -49.72
CA LYS A 4 19.46 -20.22 -48.65
C LYS A 4 18.55 -19.92 -47.47
N ASN A 5 18.52 -20.89 -46.57
CA ASN A 5 17.86 -20.90 -45.28
C ASN A 5 18.53 -19.88 -44.34
N ASP A 6 17.89 -18.73 -44.09
CA ASP A 6 18.33 -17.77 -43.08
C ASP A 6 17.66 -18.12 -41.73
N THR A 7 18.47 -18.72 -40.88
CA THR A 7 18.08 -19.18 -39.54
C THR A 7 18.02 -17.98 -38.62
N ARG A 8 16.81 -17.48 -38.36
CA ARG A 8 16.55 -16.48 -37.31
C ARG A 8 16.99 -17.01 -35.94
N ARG A 9 18.14 -16.55 -35.46
CA ARG A 9 18.54 -16.68 -34.06
C ARG A 9 17.59 -15.82 -33.20
N PRO A 10 16.96 -16.36 -32.14
CA PRO A 10 16.26 -15.52 -31.18
C PRO A 10 17.29 -14.71 -30.38
N LEU A 11 17.17 -13.39 -30.44
CA LEU A 11 17.85 -12.46 -29.54
C LEU A 11 17.41 -12.76 -28.11
N ALA A 12 18.28 -13.43 -27.35
CA ALA A 12 18.23 -13.44 -25.91
C ALA A 12 18.32 -11.99 -25.42
N LEU A 13 17.21 -11.43 -24.97
CA LEU A 13 17.17 -10.15 -24.29
C LEU A 13 17.87 -10.34 -22.94
N SER A 14 19.13 -9.91 -22.88
CA SER A 14 19.97 -9.89 -21.68
C SER A 14 19.24 -9.23 -20.50
N SER A 15 19.22 -9.95 -19.37
CA SER A 15 18.73 -9.49 -18.06
C SER A 15 19.41 -8.21 -17.57
N GLU A 16 20.61 -7.89 -18.09
CA GLU A 16 21.33 -6.65 -17.77
C GLU A 16 20.61 -5.38 -18.21
N ALA A 17 19.77 -5.45 -19.24
CA ALA A 17 19.08 -4.28 -19.77
C ALA A 17 17.92 -3.81 -18.87
N LEU A 18 17.39 -4.69 -18.02
CA LEU A 18 16.32 -4.35 -17.08
C LEU A 18 16.86 -3.74 -15.79
N GLY A 19 18.02 -4.19 -15.31
CA GLY A 19 18.63 -3.70 -14.05
C GLY A 19 19.08 -2.23 -14.13
N LYS A 20 19.64 -1.81 -15.27
CA LYS A 20 20.25 -0.47 -15.38
C LYS A 20 19.26 0.67 -15.63
N ARG A 21 17.99 0.39 -15.99
CA ARG A 21 17.04 1.43 -16.41
C ARG A 21 16.09 1.93 -15.31
N LEU A 22 16.14 1.35 -14.11
CA LEU A 22 15.34 1.80 -12.97
C LEU A 22 16.11 2.72 -11.99
N ALA A 23 17.43 2.84 -12.14
CA ALA A 23 18.30 3.58 -11.21
C ALA A 23 18.29 5.11 -11.35
N ARG A 24 17.27 5.72 -11.99
CA ARG A 24 17.28 7.18 -12.22
C ARG A 24 15.92 7.85 -12.11
N ILE A 25 15.22 7.66 -10.99
CA ILE A 25 14.11 8.54 -10.59
C ILE A 25 14.49 9.23 -9.29
N ARG A 26 15.19 10.36 -9.41
CA ARG A 26 15.48 11.26 -8.29
C ARG A 26 14.20 12.03 -7.93
N VAL A 27 13.40 11.48 -7.02
CA VAL A 27 12.22 12.14 -6.48
C VAL A 27 12.66 13.25 -5.51
N ARG A 28 12.32 14.49 -5.87
CA ARG A 28 12.55 15.71 -5.07
C ARG A 28 11.77 15.60 -3.75
N SER A 29 12.46 15.42 -2.63
CA SER A 29 11.88 15.34 -1.29
C SER A 29 11.19 16.65 -0.90
N ARG A 30 9.87 16.62 -0.65
CA ARG A 30 9.21 17.69 0.11
C ARG A 30 9.40 17.44 1.61
N LYS A 31 9.99 18.41 2.30
CA LYS A 31 10.27 18.44 3.75
C LYS A 31 8.95 18.41 4.55
N PRO A 32 8.76 17.56 5.57
CA PRO A 32 7.54 17.58 6.39
C PRO A 32 7.58 18.72 7.42
N PRO A 33 6.41 19.25 7.86
CA PRO A 33 6.34 20.37 8.78
C PRO A 33 6.76 19.98 10.21
N ARG A 34 7.45 20.93 10.84
CA ARG A 34 7.99 20.91 12.20
C ARG A 34 6.84 20.99 13.22
N LYS A 35 6.71 20.00 14.10
CA LYS A 35 5.82 20.07 15.28
C LYS A 35 6.64 20.41 16.53
N SER A 36 6.12 21.31 17.35
CA SER A 36 6.56 21.62 18.71
C SER A 36 5.34 21.54 19.65
N PRO A 37 5.55 21.38 20.98
CA PRO A 37 4.86 20.35 21.74
C PRO A 37 3.79 20.86 22.71
N ILE A 38 2.84 19.96 22.98
CA ILE A 38 2.27 19.59 24.30
C ILE A 38 2.15 20.72 25.32
N GLY A 39 0.92 21.22 25.49
CA GLY A 39 0.40 21.68 26.76
C GLY A 39 -0.68 20.68 27.22
N ALA A 40 -0.31 19.77 28.10
CA ALA A 40 -1.26 18.97 28.87
C ALA A 40 -1.67 19.79 30.10
N ALA A 41 -2.95 20.14 30.24
CA ALA A 41 -3.58 20.48 31.52
C ALA A 41 -5.10 20.66 31.36
N SER A 42 -5.85 20.21 32.38
CA SER A 42 -7.26 20.53 32.70
C SER A 42 -8.31 19.80 31.85
N ILE A 43 -8.76 18.59 32.19
CA ILE A 43 -9.60 18.21 33.34
C ILE A 43 -10.87 19.06 33.46
N ALA A 44 -11.96 18.43 33.01
CA ALA A 44 -13.32 18.43 33.56
C ALA A 44 -13.88 19.73 34.16
N PHE A 45 -14.95 20.26 33.56
CA PHE A 45 -16.23 20.49 34.24
C PHE A 45 -17.29 20.98 33.25
N ALA A 46 -18.54 20.57 33.48
CA ALA A 46 -19.77 21.17 32.98
C ALA A 46 -20.09 21.03 31.47
N LEU A 47 -20.86 19.99 31.14
CA LEU A 47 -22.11 20.10 30.36
C LEU A 47 -22.92 18.78 30.46
N PHE A 48 -23.10 18.30 31.69
CA PHE A 48 -23.97 17.14 32.03
C PHE A 48 -25.36 17.62 32.46
N GLY A 49 -25.96 18.56 31.74
CA GLY A 49 -27.15 19.24 32.22
C GLY A 49 -27.92 20.01 31.16
N LEU A 50 -28.23 19.40 30.01
CA LEU A 50 -29.31 19.92 29.15
C LEU A 50 -29.92 18.89 28.19
N CYS A 51 -29.89 17.59 28.51
CA CYS A 51 -30.48 16.55 27.64
C CYS A 51 -31.64 15.79 28.29
N LEU A 52 -32.45 16.48 29.11
CA LEU A 52 -33.56 15.88 29.88
C LEU A 52 -34.94 16.42 29.50
N LEU A 53 -35.10 16.93 28.28
CA LEU A 53 -36.39 17.42 27.77
C LEU A 53 -36.68 16.97 26.33
N LEU A 54 -36.22 15.77 25.96
CA LEU A 54 -36.67 15.12 24.73
C LEU A 54 -37.83 14.15 25.08
N PRO A 55 -39.03 14.31 24.49
CA PRO A 55 -40.16 13.44 24.78
C PRO A 55 -39.85 11.97 24.41
N PRO A 56 -40.31 10.98 25.19
CA PRO A 56 -39.97 9.56 25.02
C PRO A 56 -40.44 8.96 23.69
N ALA A 57 -41.35 9.63 22.97
CA ALA A 57 -41.74 9.26 21.61
C ALA A 57 -40.62 9.49 20.57
N PHE A 58 -39.70 10.42 20.82
CA PHE A 58 -38.59 10.74 19.90
C PHE A 58 -37.39 9.81 20.06
N ALA A 59 -37.26 9.15 21.22
CA ALA A 59 -36.20 8.16 21.47
C ALA A 59 -36.38 6.85 20.66
N ARG A 60 -37.62 6.51 20.26
CA ARG A 60 -37.86 5.32 19.42
C ARG A 60 -37.55 5.52 17.94
N ALA A 61 -37.61 6.75 17.43
CA ALA A 61 -37.32 7.02 16.01
C ALA A 61 -35.83 6.94 15.66
N LEU A 62 -34.93 7.05 16.65
CA LEU A 62 -33.48 6.94 16.46
C LEU A 62 -32.97 5.50 16.61
N SER A 63 -33.81 4.55 17.04
CA SER A 63 -33.41 3.16 17.29
C SER A 63 -33.58 2.24 16.07
N ASP A 64 -34.45 2.58 15.11
CA ASP A 64 -34.72 1.73 13.94
C ASP A 64 -33.80 2.01 12.74
N GLY A 65 -32.94 3.03 12.84
CA GLY A 65 -31.87 3.30 11.87
C GLY A 65 -30.61 2.48 12.15
N GLY A 66 -30.76 1.20 12.49
CA GLY A 66 -29.64 0.26 12.61
C GLY A 66 -29.08 -0.08 11.24
N ALA A 67 -28.53 0.90 10.52
CA ALA A 67 -27.53 0.60 9.50
C ALA A 67 -26.46 -0.19 10.23
N SER A 68 -26.32 -1.47 9.89
CA SER A 68 -25.16 -2.27 10.27
C SER A 68 -23.95 -1.49 9.78
N LEU A 69 -23.32 -0.72 10.68
CA LEU A 69 -22.02 -0.13 10.48
C LEU A 69 -21.05 -1.30 10.53
N ASP A 70 -21.03 -2.10 9.47
CA ASP A 70 -19.93 -3.03 9.22
C ASP A 70 -18.68 -2.15 9.26
N PRO A 71 -17.83 -2.28 10.28
CA PRO A 71 -16.72 -1.36 10.44
C PRO A 71 -15.91 -1.42 9.14
N PRO A 72 -15.52 -0.26 8.57
CA PRO A 72 -14.84 -0.24 7.29
C PRO A 72 -13.68 -1.22 7.39
N ARG A 73 -13.73 -2.26 6.54
CA ARG A 73 -12.70 -3.28 6.47
C ARG A 73 -11.48 -2.56 5.92
N GLY A 74 -10.69 -1.91 6.77
CA GLY A 74 -9.53 -1.13 6.34
C GLY A 74 -8.45 -2.03 5.74
N PHE A 75 -7.48 -1.43 5.05
CA PHE A 75 -6.31 -2.19 4.62
C PHE A 75 -5.51 -2.64 5.84
N LYS A 76 -4.88 -3.82 5.78
CA LYS A 76 -4.04 -4.34 6.86
C LYS A 76 -2.83 -5.05 6.28
N VAL A 77 -1.64 -4.64 6.70
CA VAL A 77 -0.42 -5.40 6.42
C VAL A 77 -0.38 -6.55 7.43
N GLN A 78 -0.47 -7.78 6.93
CA GLN A 78 -0.49 -9.00 7.75
C GLN A 78 0.93 -9.47 8.05
N ARG A 79 1.80 -9.40 7.04
CA ARG A 79 3.21 -9.82 7.13
C ARG A 79 4.04 -8.96 6.20
N ALA A 80 5.26 -8.63 6.61
CA ALA A 80 6.27 -8.07 5.75
C ALA A 80 7.65 -8.53 6.24
N ALA A 81 8.49 -8.98 5.32
CA ALA A 81 9.86 -9.41 5.60
C ALA A 81 10.73 -9.10 4.40
N PHE A 82 11.98 -8.71 4.67
CA PHE A 82 12.98 -8.69 3.61
C PHE A 82 13.60 -10.07 3.45
N ARG A 83 14.12 -10.32 2.26
CA ARG A 83 14.89 -11.49 1.88
C ARG A 83 16.08 -10.98 1.08
N GLU A 84 17.26 -11.51 1.34
CA GLU A 84 18.42 -11.26 0.50
C GLU A 84 18.34 -12.19 -0.72
N ASP A 85 18.50 -11.60 -1.91
CA ASP A 85 18.69 -12.26 -3.20
C ASP A 85 20.16 -12.00 -3.64
N ASP A 86 20.63 -12.58 -4.74
CA ASP A 86 22.04 -12.51 -5.15
C ASP A 86 22.51 -11.05 -5.44
N GLU A 87 21.62 -10.21 -5.98
CA GLU A 87 21.95 -8.83 -6.40
C GLU A 87 21.27 -7.74 -5.55
N TYR A 88 20.13 -8.03 -4.93
CA TYR A 88 19.29 -7.03 -4.28
C TYR A 88 18.62 -7.54 -2.99
N LEU A 89 18.35 -6.61 -2.09
CA LEU A 89 17.44 -6.85 -0.97
C LEU A 89 16.00 -6.80 -1.50
N ALA A 90 15.27 -7.89 -1.38
CA ALA A 90 13.91 -8.06 -1.86
C ALA A 90 12.90 -8.01 -0.70
N LEU A 91 11.66 -7.60 -0.99
CA LEU A 91 10.55 -7.57 -0.06
C LEU A 91 9.48 -8.60 -0.41
N ASP A 92 9.11 -9.40 0.58
CA ASP A 92 7.89 -10.21 0.59
C ASP A 92 6.90 -9.62 1.60
N ALA A 93 5.68 -9.33 1.17
CA ALA A 93 4.62 -8.85 2.04
C ALA A 93 3.25 -9.41 1.68
N ASP A 94 2.41 -9.54 2.70
CA ASP A 94 1.02 -9.96 2.59
C ASP A 94 0.14 -8.83 3.14
N ILE A 95 -0.70 -8.27 2.27
CA ILE A 95 -1.58 -7.14 2.56
C ILE A 95 -3.02 -7.59 2.30
N GLY A 96 -3.87 -7.46 3.32
CA GLY A 96 -5.31 -7.59 3.18
C GLY A 96 -5.91 -6.24 2.78
N PHE A 97 -6.67 -6.23 1.70
CA PHE A 97 -7.44 -5.06 1.28
C PHE A 97 -8.91 -5.31 1.57
N GLY A 98 -9.50 -4.51 2.45
CA GLY A 98 -10.94 -4.40 2.54
C GLY A 98 -11.38 -3.06 1.98
N PHE A 99 -12.56 -3.04 1.37
CA PHE A 99 -13.22 -1.81 0.91
C PHE A 99 -14.54 -1.68 1.65
N GLY A 100 -14.91 -0.45 1.99
CA GLY A 100 -16.26 -0.13 2.46
C GLY A 100 -17.24 -0.08 1.30
N GLU A 101 -18.54 -0.03 1.61
CA GLU A 101 -19.62 -0.02 0.62
C GLU A 101 -19.45 1.10 -0.42
N GLU A 102 -19.20 2.34 0.02
CA GLU A 102 -19.00 3.49 -0.89
C GLU A 102 -17.88 3.24 -1.93
N SER A 103 -16.78 2.60 -1.53
CA SER A 103 -15.67 2.32 -2.45
C SER A 103 -15.98 1.15 -3.38
N LEU A 104 -16.74 0.16 -2.92
CA LEU A 104 -17.22 -0.94 -3.75
C LEU A 104 -18.21 -0.45 -4.81
N ASP A 105 -19.18 0.36 -4.41
CA ASP A 105 -20.16 0.97 -5.30
C ASP A 105 -19.48 1.83 -6.37
N ALA A 106 -18.47 2.60 -5.98
CA ALA A 106 -17.66 3.36 -6.92
C ALA A 106 -16.97 2.46 -7.95
N ILE A 107 -16.31 1.37 -7.50
CA ILE A 107 -15.67 0.40 -8.40
C ILE A 107 -16.71 -0.15 -9.39
N HIS A 108 -17.87 -0.61 -8.90
CA HIS A 108 -18.92 -1.20 -9.74
C HIS A 108 -19.56 -0.19 -10.70
N SER A 109 -19.59 1.08 -10.32
CA SER A 109 -20.00 2.20 -11.19
C SER A 109 -18.96 2.55 -12.26
N GLY A 110 -17.86 1.80 -12.36
CA GLY A 110 -16.79 2.00 -13.34
C GLY A 110 -15.73 3.02 -12.91
N VAL A 111 -15.76 3.48 -11.66
CA VAL A 111 -14.73 4.39 -11.14
C VAL A 111 -13.42 3.63 -10.99
N SER A 112 -12.36 4.15 -11.62
CA SER A 112 -11.02 3.62 -11.40
C SER A 112 -10.50 4.01 -10.02
N LEU A 113 -10.12 3.04 -9.20
CA LEU A 113 -9.42 3.31 -7.94
C LEU A 113 -7.93 3.06 -8.09
N THR A 114 -7.13 3.84 -7.37
CA THR A 114 -5.68 3.68 -7.33
C THR A 114 -5.25 3.38 -5.90
N ILE A 115 -4.54 2.27 -5.72
CA ILE A 115 -3.97 1.83 -4.46
C ILE A 115 -2.47 2.11 -4.52
N LEU A 116 -1.94 2.72 -3.47
CA LEU A 116 -0.52 2.93 -3.29
C LEU A 116 0.00 2.02 -2.18
N VAL A 117 1.11 1.36 -2.44
CA VAL A 117 1.92 0.72 -1.42
C VAL A 117 3.23 1.49 -1.29
N ASP A 118 3.39 2.18 -0.17
CA ASP A 118 4.63 2.89 0.17
C ASP A 118 5.52 1.97 0.98
N ILE A 119 6.78 1.86 0.56
CA ILE A 119 7.82 1.08 1.23
C ILE A 119 8.99 2.01 1.50
N GLU A 120 9.51 2.02 2.72
CA GLU A 120 10.72 2.75 3.07
C GLU A 120 11.68 1.89 3.88
N LEU A 121 12.95 1.93 3.49
CA LEU A 121 14.07 1.45 4.28
C LEU A 121 14.79 2.66 4.87
N ARG A 122 15.00 2.64 6.19
CA ARG A 122 15.57 3.72 6.96
C ARG A 122 16.73 3.25 7.82
N GLN A 123 17.63 4.17 8.14
CA GLN A 123 18.77 3.93 9.04
C GLN A 123 18.82 4.95 10.17
N GLY A 124 19.28 4.49 11.33
CA GLY A 124 19.61 5.36 12.45
C GLY A 124 18.62 5.24 13.60
N PRO A 125 18.86 6.00 14.68
CA PRO A 125 18.02 5.94 15.86
C PRO A 125 16.61 6.46 15.57
N TRP A 126 15.63 6.00 16.33
CA TRP A 126 14.20 6.30 16.12
C TRP A 126 13.87 7.80 15.97
N TRP A 127 14.63 8.68 16.62
CA TRP A 127 14.47 10.13 16.57
C TRP A 127 15.13 10.82 15.36
N TRP A 128 16.00 10.12 14.62
CA TRP A 128 16.70 10.66 13.44
C TRP A 128 16.90 9.64 12.32
N ARG A 129 15.86 8.85 12.03
CA ARG A 129 15.89 7.86 10.95
C ARG A 129 15.99 8.54 9.57
N ARG A 130 17.11 8.32 8.87
CA ARG A 130 17.31 8.76 7.47
C ARG A 130 16.71 7.72 6.52
N VAL A 131 16.12 8.15 5.41
CA VAL A 131 15.61 7.25 4.37
C VAL A 131 16.77 6.84 3.46
N ILE A 132 17.04 5.54 3.38
CA ILE A 132 18.06 4.96 2.49
C ILE A 132 17.42 4.64 1.13
N ALA A 133 16.26 3.98 1.16
CA ALA A 133 15.50 3.63 -0.04
C ALA A 133 14.00 3.89 0.20
N ALA A 134 13.32 4.33 -0.85
CA ALA A 134 11.87 4.53 -0.83
C ALA A 134 11.26 4.12 -2.16
N HIS A 135 10.23 3.29 -2.08
CA HIS A 135 9.48 2.79 -3.24
C HIS A 135 8.01 3.07 -3.07
N ARG A 136 7.35 3.34 -4.20
CA ARG A 136 5.90 3.52 -4.27
C ARG A 136 5.36 2.67 -5.40
N LEU A 137 4.67 1.60 -5.03
CA LEU A 137 3.95 0.76 -5.97
C LEU A 137 2.56 1.34 -6.19
N ARG A 138 2.17 1.53 -7.44
CA ARG A 138 0.86 2.06 -7.83
C ARG A 138 0.08 1.00 -8.59
N TYR A 139 -1.01 0.53 -7.99
CA TYR A 139 -1.96 -0.39 -8.61
C TYR A 139 -3.21 0.37 -8.99
N ARG A 140 -3.66 0.23 -10.24
CA ARG A 140 -4.95 0.80 -10.67
C ARG A 140 -5.93 -0.31 -10.94
N ILE A 141 -7.10 -0.23 -10.31
CA ILE A 141 -8.19 -1.18 -10.45
C ILE A 141 -9.38 -0.51 -11.12
N HIS A 142 -10.10 -1.26 -11.94
CA HIS A 142 -11.29 -0.79 -12.65
C HIS A 142 -12.21 -1.97 -12.97
N PHE A 143 -13.52 -1.80 -12.81
CA PHE A 143 -14.49 -2.79 -13.24
C PHE A 143 -15.01 -2.47 -14.65
N ASN A 144 -14.93 -3.45 -15.55
CA ASN A 144 -15.48 -3.32 -16.90
C ASN A 144 -16.88 -3.93 -16.96
N GLY A 145 -17.91 -3.07 -16.89
CA GLY A 145 -19.32 -3.49 -16.93
C GLY A 145 -19.76 -4.22 -18.19
N LEU A 146 -19.08 -4.06 -19.33
CA LEU A 146 -19.40 -4.78 -20.57
C LEU A 146 -18.99 -6.26 -20.51
N THR A 147 -17.91 -6.55 -19.79
CA THR A 147 -17.35 -7.91 -19.68
C THR A 147 -17.59 -8.56 -18.33
N GLY A 148 -18.02 -7.79 -17.33
CA GLY A 148 -18.15 -8.23 -15.94
C GLY A 148 -16.81 -8.56 -15.27
N ARG A 149 -15.69 -8.02 -15.78
CA ARG A 149 -14.33 -8.35 -15.30
C ARG A 149 -13.66 -7.18 -14.58
N TYR A 150 -12.82 -7.51 -13.60
CA TYR A 150 -11.96 -6.55 -12.93
C TYR A 150 -10.62 -6.45 -13.66
N ALA A 151 -10.26 -5.26 -14.10
CA ALA A 151 -8.98 -4.96 -14.74
C ALA A 151 -8.00 -4.39 -13.71
N LEU A 152 -6.81 -4.99 -13.64
CA LEU A 152 -5.71 -4.60 -12.78
C LEU A 152 -4.52 -4.15 -13.62
N ARG A 153 -4.08 -2.91 -13.40
CA ARG A 153 -2.80 -2.42 -13.93
C ARG A 153 -1.77 -2.41 -12.80
N SER A 154 -0.75 -3.24 -12.96
CA SER A 154 0.37 -3.34 -12.00
C SER A 154 1.41 -2.22 -12.19
N PRO A 155 2.23 -1.97 -11.17
CA PRO A 155 3.45 -1.17 -11.31
C PRO A 155 4.37 -1.77 -12.36
N GLY A 156 5.07 -0.93 -13.14
CA GLY A 156 6.02 -1.38 -14.16
C GLY A 156 5.45 -1.40 -15.59
N PRO A 157 5.82 -2.39 -16.44
CA PRO A 157 5.36 -2.46 -17.83
C PRO A 157 3.84 -2.41 -17.91
N ALA A 158 3.30 -1.83 -18.99
CA ALA A 158 1.88 -1.53 -19.16
C ALA A 158 0.98 -2.76 -19.37
N THR A 159 1.20 -3.84 -18.62
CA THR A 159 0.41 -5.06 -18.64
C THR A 159 -0.83 -4.87 -17.78
N ILE A 160 -1.99 -5.15 -18.37
CA ILE A 160 -3.27 -5.19 -17.68
C ILE A 160 -3.64 -6.67 -17.52
N ARG A 161 -3.89 -7.08 -16.26
CA ARG A 161 -4.45 -8.40 -15.94
C ARG A 161 -5.95 -8.27 -15.73
N SER A 162 -6.70 -9.32 -16.06
CA SER A 162 -8.15 -9.34 -15.85
C SER A 162 -8.55 -10.49 -14.94
N HIS A 163 -9.40 -10.21 -13.97
CA HIS A 163 -9.88 -11.16 -12.96
C HIS A 163 -11.40 -11.29 -13.01
N SER A 164 -11.89 -12.47 -12.65
CA SER A 164 -13.32 -12.79 -12.58
C SER A 164 -13.98 -12.21 -11.33
N SER A 165 -13.24 -12.03 -10.25
CA SER A 165 -13.75 -11.50 -8.98
C SER A 165 -12.84 -10.44 -8.39
N LEU A 166 -13.43 -9.56 -7.58
CA LEU A 166 -12.69 -8.55 -6.83
C LEU A 166 -11.73 -9.21 -5.84
N ASP A 167 -12.19 -10.22 -5.09
CA ASP A 167 -11.38 -10.94 -4.10
C ASP A 167 -10.12 -11.58 -4.71
N GLU A 168 -10.25 -12.21 -5.89
CA GLU A 168 -9.11 -12.77 -6.62
C GLU A 168 -8.09 -11.69 -6.99
N MET A 169 -8.55 -10.55 -7.51
CA MET A 169 -7.68 -9.41 -7.82
C MET A 169 -7.01 -8.85 -6.56
N LEU A 170 -7.74 -8.73 -5.45
CA LEU A 170 -7.20 -8.22 -4.19
C LEU A 170 -6.16 -9.17 -3.58
N LYS A 171 -6.35 -10.49 -3.71
CA LYS A 171 -5.36 -11.49 -3.34
C LYS A 171 -4.10 -11.40 -4.21
N ASP A 172 -4.25 -11.12 -5.51
CA ASP A 172 -3.11 -10.92 -6.43
C ASP A 172 -2.26 -9.71 -6.00
N ILE A 173 -2.88 -8.53 -5.83
CA ILE A 173 -2.13 -7.33 -5.40
C ILE A 173 -1.67 -7.38 -3.93
N GLY A 174 -2.34 -8.18 -3.10
CA GLY A 174 -2.02 -8.35 -1.68
C GLY A 174 -0.76 -9.16 -1.44
N ARG A 175 -0.34 -9.99 -2.39
CA ARG A 175 0.84 -10.85 -2.29
C ARG A 175 2.01 -10.21 -3.02
N LEU A 176 2.73 -9.35 -2.32
CA LEU A 176 3.99 -8.81 -2.82
C LEU A 176 5.08 -9.87 -2.66
N ARG A 177 5.76 -10.21 -3.74
CA ARG A 177 6.82 -11.22 -3.77
C ARG A 177 8.04 -10.69 -4.51
N SER A 178 9.21 -10.89 -3.92
CA SER A 178 10.51 -10.53 -4.48
C SER A 178 10.56 -9.10 -5.04
N VAL A 179 9.96 -8.13 -4.35
CA VAL A 179 9.98 -6.73 -4.80
C VAL A 179 11.38 -6.15 -4.53
N PRO A 180 12.15 -5.75 -5.55
CA PRO A 180 13.52 -5.24 -5.34
C PRO A 180 13.49 -3.87 -4.64
N ILE A 181 14.23 -3.74 -3.55
CA ILE A 181 14.27 -2.52 -2.72
C ILE A 181 15.58 -1.76 -2.89
N ILE A 182 16.71 -2.42 -2.81
CA ILE A 182 18.03 -1.79 -2.95
C ILE A 182 19.04 -2.85 -3.38
N ALA A 183 20.03 -2.48 -4.19
CA ALA A 183 21.13 -3.37 -4.51
C ALA A 183 21.93 -3.69 -3.23
N LEU A 184 22.44 -4.91 -3.08
CA LEU A 184 23.18 -5.29 -1.87
C LEU A 184 24.47 -4.46 -1.70
N GLU A 185 25.08 -4.01 -2.81
CA GLU A 185 26.25 -3.13 -2.81
C GLU A 185 25.98 -1.73 -2.22
N ASP A 186 24.76 -1.24 -2.34
CA ASP A 186 24.31 0.05 -1.82
C ASP A 186 23.72 -0.07 -0.40
N LEU A 187 23.58 -1.29 0.13
CA LEU A 187 23.04 -1.53 1.46
C LEU A 187 24.07 -1.09 2.52
N PRO A 188 23.72 -0.19 3.45
CA PRO A 188 24.62 0.19 4.53
C PRO A 188 25.01 -1.03 5.37
N ARG A 189 26.29 -1.13 5.74
CA ARG A 189 26.76 -2.19 6.64
C ARG A 189 25.98 -2.15 7.95
N ASP A 190 25.72 -3.34 8.52
CA ASP A 190 25.04 -3.44 9.82
C ASP A 190 25.91 -2.76 10.89
N ASP A 191 25.38 -1.67 11.43
CA ASP A 191 25.99 -0.90 12.50
C ASP A 191 25.03 -0.95 13.69
N PRO A 192 25.44 -1.53 14.84
CA PRO A 192 24.63 -1.54 16.05
C PRO A 192 24.16 -0.15 16.50
N SER A 193 24.93 0.90 16.22
CA SER A 193 24.62 2.29 16.57
C SER A 193 23.61 2.93 15.60
N SER A 194 23.44 2.35 14.41
CA SER A 194 22.58 2.86 13.34
C SER A 194 21.73 1.73 12.75
N PRO A 195 20.75 1.21 13.52
CA PRO A 195 19.96 0.07 13.09
C PRO A 195 19.13 0.38 11.84
N LEU A 196 18.95 -0.64 11.00
CA LEU A 196 18.03 -0.59 9.88
C LEU A 196 16.58 -0.74 10.37
N HIS A 197 15.69 0.00 9.73
CA HIS A 197 14.27 0.01 10.01
C HIS A 197 13.49 0.03 8.71
N ALA A 198 12.60 -0.94 8.55
CA ALA A 198 11.73 -1.05 7.41
C ALA A 198 10.33 -0.59 7.79
N ARG A 199 9.63 0.02 6.85
CA ARG A 199 8.21 0.30 7.01
C ARG A 199 7.46 0.18 5.70
N ILE A 200 6.24 -0.31 5.79
CA ILE A 200 5.32 -0.46 4.66
C ILE A 200 3.95 0.05 5.05
N ARG A 201 3.24 0.65 4.11
CA ARG A 201 1.81 0.94 4.25
C ARG A 201 1.09 0.81 2.92
N ALA A 202 -0.18 0.45 2.97
CA ALA A 202 -1.10 0.55 1.85
C ALA A 202 -2.11 1.68 2.10
N LEU A 203 -2.50 2.39 1.05
CA LEU A 203 -3.53 3.43 1.09
C LEU A 203 -4.19 3.61 -0.28
N ILE A 204 -5.33 4.29 -0.32
CA ILE A 204 -5.95 4.76 -1.56
C ILE A 204 -5.38 6.14 -1.94
N ASP A 205 -5.08 6.33 -3.23
CA ASP A 205 -4.72 7.62 -3.81
C ASP A 205 -6.00 8.44 -4.05
N ILE A 206 -6.41 9.23 -3.05
CA ILE A 206 -7.61 10.09 -3.14
C ILE A 206 -7.48 11.09 -4.31
N GLU A 207 -6.26 11.55 -4.60
CA GLU A 207 -6.02 12.51 -5.69
C GLU A 207 -6.16 11.87 -7.08
N ALA A 208 -6.07 10.55 -7.17
CA ALA A 208 -6.31 9.81 -8.40
C ALA A 208 -7.80 9.54 -8.67
N LEU A 209 -8.69 9.86 -7.73
CA LEU A 209 -10.13 9.76 -7.94
C LEU A 209 -10.60 10.79 -8.98
N PRO A 210 -11.72 10.52 -9.68
CA PRO A 210 -12.40 11.52 -10.52
C PRO A 210 -12.67 12.80 -9.73
N ALA A 211 -12.54 13.96 -10.39
CA ALA A 211 -12.66 15.26 -9.74
C ALA A 211 -13.94 15.45 -8.90
N PRO A 212 -15.14 14.96 -9.31
CA PRO A 212 -16.34 15.06 -8.50
C PRO A 212 -16.28 14.28 -7.17
N LEU A 213 -15.51 13.19 -7.11
CA LEU A 213 -15.43 12.33 -5.93
C LEU A 213 -14.38 12.79 -4.90
N ARG A 214 -13.40 13.62 -5.29
CA ARG A 214 -12.32 14.05 -4.37
C ARG A 214 -12.83 14.81 -3.14
N PRO A 215 -13.73 15.81 -3.28
CA PRO A 215 -14.26 16.52 -2.12
C PRO A 215 -14.97 15.56 -1.16
N ILE A 216 -15.76 14.62 -1.69
CA ILE A 216 -16.48 13.61 -0.90
C ILE A 216 -15.50 12.71 -0.15
N ALA A 217 -14.49 12.21 -0.85
CA ALA A 217 -13.47 11.31 -0.29
C ALA A 217 -12.61 11.99 0.79
N TRP A 218 -12.41 13.30 0.75
CA TRP A 218 -11.73 14.03 1.83
C TRP A 218 -12.54 14.09 3.13
N PHE A 219 -13.87 14.00 3.08
CA PHE A 219 -14.72 14.06 4.27
C PHE A 219 -15.23 12.69 4.71
N SER A 220 -15.34 11.70 3.82
CA SER A 220 -15.85 10.36 4.13
C SER A 220 -14.81 9.49 4.88
N PRO A 221 -15.18 8.89 6.03
CA PRO A 221 -14.37 7.87 6.71
C PRO A 221 -14.16 6.61 5.86
N HIS A 222 -15.09 6.28 4.96
CA HIS A 222 -15.00 5.12 4.06
C HIS A 222 -13.89 5.27 3.02
N TRP A 223 -13.38 6.49 2.77
CA TRP A 223 -12.23 6.73 1.90
C TRP A 223 -10.95 7.00 2.68
N ARG A 224 -11.03 7.85 3.72
CA ARG A 224 -9.86 8.20 4.55
C ARG A 224 -9.38 7.05 5.46
N GLY A 225 -10.30 6.20 5.90
CA GLY A 225 -10.04 5.09 6.82
C GLY A 225 -9.47 3.84 6.14
N LEU A 226 -9.35 3.82 4.81
CA LEU A 226 -8.86 2.67 4.05
C LEU A 226 -7.32 2.54 4.06
N GLY A 227 -6.59 3.36 4.81
CA GLY A 227 -5.14 3.18 4.98
C GLY A 227 -4.80 2.12 6.02
N SER A 228 -3.75 1.34 5.78
CA SER A 228 -3.27 0.33 6.74
C SER A 228 -2.52 0.89 7.94
N GLY A 229 -2.20 2.19 7.92
CA GLY A 229 -1.14 2.74 8.76
C GLY A 229 0.24 2.17 8.40
N TRP A 230 1.28 2.65 9.07
CA TRP A 230 2.63 2.14 8.89
C TRP A 230 2.81 0.84 9.70
N PHE A 231 3.14 -0.24 9.01
CA PHE A 231 3.70 -1.45 9.62
C PHE A 231 5.22 -1.32 9.59
N GLU A 232 5.86 -1.33 10.77
CA GLU A 232 7.31 -1.18 10.90
C GLU A 232 7.94 -2.48 11.44
N TRP A 233 9.10 -2.86 10.92
CA TRP A 233 9.88 -3.99 11.43
C TRP A 233 11.39 -3.72 11.31
N SER A 234 12.18 -4.50 12.04
CA SER A 234 13.64 -4.48 11.93
C SER A 234 14.11 -5.58 10.98
N PRO A 235 14.86 -5.27 9.91
CA PRO A 235 15.44 -6.28 9.02
C PRO A 235 16.45 -7.20 9.70
N ARG A 236 16.96 -6.86 10.89
CA ARG A 236 17.96 -7.68 11.61
C ARG A 236 17.48 -9.10 11.90
N SER A 237 16.18 -9.38 11.79
CA SER A 237 15.63 -10.74 11.84
C SER A 237 15.70 -11.50 10.51
N LEU A 238 16.58 -11.11 9.57
CA LEU A 238 17.06 -11.96 8.48
C LEU A 238 17.83 -13.14 9.11
N ALA A 239 17.11 -14.01 9.82
CA ALA A 239 17.65 -15.27 10.26
C ALA A 239 18.07 -16.03 8.99
N PRO A 240 19.25 -16.67 8.97
CA PRO A 240 19.57 -17.58 7.90
C PRO A 240 18.43 -18.60 7.81
N SER A 241 17.84 -18.71 6.62
CA SER A 241 16.99 -19.83 6.24
C SER A 241 17.62 -21.10 6.83
N GLN A 242 16.85 -21.84 7.64
CA GLN A 242 17.25 -23.15 8.14
C GLN A 242 17.30 -24.12 6.95
N GLU A 243 18.37 -24.01 6.16
CA GLU A 243 18.79 -24.94 5.13
C GLU A 243 19.68 -25.98 5.83
N GLY A 244 19.12 -27.14 6.18
CA GLY A 244 19.93 -28.24 6.71
C GLY A 244 19.28 -29.10 7.79
N LEU A 245 18.11 -29.67 7.52
CA LEU A 245 17.73 -30.95 8.12
C LEU A 245 17.53 -31.96 6.99
N ARG A 246 18.64 -32.58 6.58
CA ARG A 246 18.71 -33.92 5.99
C ARG A 246 19.90 -34.64 6.59
#